data_AF-A0AAV6Y5I1-F1
#
_entry.id   AF-A0AAV6Y5I1-F1
#
_cell.length_a   1.000
_cell.length_b   1.000
_cell.length_c   1.000
_cell.angle_alpha   90.00
_cell.angle_beta   90.00
_cell.angle_gamma   90.00
#
_symmetry.space_group_name_H-M   'P 1'
#
loop_
_entity.id
_entity.type
_entity.pdbx_description
1 polymer ?
#
loop_
_entity_poly.entity_id
_entity_poly.type
_entity_poly.pdbx_seq_one_letter_code
_entity_poly.pdbx_strand_id
1 'polypeptide(L)'
;MQIFVKTLTGKTITLEVESSDTIDNVKAKIQDKEESTLHLVLRLRGGIIEPSLMALARKYNQEKMICRKCYARLHPRAVNCRKKKCGHSNQLRPKKKIK
;
A
#
# COMPACT_ATOMS: atom_id res chain seq x y z
N MET A 1 6.16 25.53 -28.35
CA MET A 1 4.78 26.04 -28.51
C MET A 1 3.91 25.52 -27.37
N GLN A 2 2.87 26.26 -26.98
CA GLN A 2 1.97 25.83 -25.90
C GLN A 2 0.63 25.37 -26.47
N ILE A 3 0.14 24.23 -26.00
CA ILE A 3 -1.17 23.68 -26.39
C ILE A 3 -2.05 23.41 -25.16
N PHE A 4 -3.36 23.47 -25.35
CA PHE A 4 -4.36 23.22 -24.31
C PHE A 4 -5.15 21.95 -24.63
N VAL A 5 -5.13 20.99 -23.72
CA VAL A 5 -5.81 19.70 -23.88
C VAL A 5 -6.94 19.60 -22.85
N LYS A 6 -8.18 19.39 -23.31
CA LYS A 6 -9.30 19.03 -22.42
C LYS A 6 -9.36 17.53 -22.27
N THR A 7 -9.34 17.08 -21.03
CA THR A 7 -9.47 15.65 -20.69
C THR A 7 -10.94 15.25 -20.60
N LEU A 8 -11.22 13.94 -20.64
CA LEU A 8 -12.58 13.40 -20.50
C LEU A 8 -13.23 13.74 -19.15
N THR A 9 -12.43 14.11 -18.14
CA THR A 9 -12.89 14.56 -16.82
C THR A 9 -13.23 16.06 -16.78
N GLY A 10 -13.07 16.77 -17.91
CA GLY A 10 -13.35 18.19 -18.05
C GLY A 10 -12.22 19.11 -17.58
N LYS A 11 -11.07 18.58 -17.16
CA LYS A 11 -9.90 19.36 -16.77
C LYS A 11 -9.10 19.79 -17.99
N THR A 12 -8.69 21.05 -18.03
CA THR A 12 -7.78 21.59 -19.06
C THR A 12 -6.32 21.48 -18.58
N ILE A 13 -5.46 20.85 -19.38
CA ILE A 13 -4.01 20.76 -19.16
C ILE A 13 -3.28 21.64 -20.17
N THR A 14 -2.30 22.40 -19.69
CA THR A 14 -1.35 23.13 -20.54
C THR A 14 -0.12 22.26 -20.81
N LEU A 15 0.30 22.15 -22.08
CA LEU A 15 1.49 21.40 -22.47
C LEU A 15 2.43 22.26 -23.28
N GLU A 16 3.72 22.12 -23.00
CA GLU A 16 4.79 22.69 -23.82
C GLU A 16 5.29 21.60 -24.77
N VAL A 17 5.12 21.83 -26.07
CA VAL A 17 5.49 20.90 -27.14
C VAL A 17 6.39 21.58 -28.16
N GLU A 18 7.24 20.82 -28.81
CA GLU A 18 8.08 21.28 -29.92
C GLU A 18 7.47 20.89 -31.27
N SER A 19 7.82 21.58 -32.35
CA SER A 19 7.31 21.26 -33.70
C SER A 19 7.85 19.93 -34.23
N SER A 20 8.90 19.41 -33.61
CA SER A 20 9.51 18.09 -33.83
C SER A 20 8.80 16.96 -33.09
N ASP A 21 7.94 17.26 -32.11
CA ASP A 21 7.27 16.23 -31.33
C ASP A 21 6.27 15.44 -32.18
N THR A 22 6.38 14.12 -32.15
CA THR A 22 5.38 13.24 -32.74
C THR A 22 4.13 13.18 -31.87
N ILE A 23 3.02 12.72 -32.44
CA ILE A 23 1.77 12.51 -31.69
C ILE A 23 1.97 11.56 -30.50
N ASP A 24 2.82 10.55 -30.64
CA ASP A 24 3.10 9.61 -29.55
C ASP A 24 3.90 10.27 -28.42
N ASN A 25 4.84 11.17 -28.74
CA ASN A 25 5.54 11.98 -27.73
C ASN A 25 4.56 12.89 -26.98
N VAL A 26 3.60 13.50 -27.69
CA VAL A 26 2.57 14.35 -27.07
C VAL A 26 1.64 13.54 -26.16
N LYS A 27 1.26 12.31 -26.56
CA LYS A 27 0.49 11.39 -25.72
C LYS A 27 1.23 11.03 -24.43
N ALA A 28 2.53 10.75 -24.49
CA ALA A 28 3.35 10.48 -23.31
C ALA A 28 3.39 11.69 -22.35
N LYS A 29 3.59 12.91 -22.88
CA LYS A 29 3.55 14.15 -22.08
C LYS A 29 2.18 14.41 -21.43
N ILE A 30 1.08 14.07 -22.11
CA ILE A 30 -0.28 14.11 -21.53
C ILE A 30 -0.37 13.11 -20.37
N GLN A 31 0.11 11.88 -20.60
CA GLN A 31 0.07 10.80 -19.61
C GLN A 31 0.87 11.17 -18.35
N ASP A 32 2.07 11.73 -18.46
CA ASP A 32 2.88 12.14 -17.31
C ASP A 32 2.17 13.22 -16.44
N LYS A 33 1.52 14.20 -17.09
CA LYS A 33 0.77 15.24 -16.37
C LYS A 33 -0.52 14.72 -15.77
N GLU A 34 -1.25 13.84 -16.46
CA GLU A 34 -2.43 13.17 -15.92
C GLU A 34 -2.05 12.18 -14.82
N GLU A 35 -0.89 11.52 -14.88
CA GLU A 35 -0.41 10.58 -13.87
C GLU A 35 -0.15 11.27 -12.53
N SER A 36 0.32 12.52 -12.55
CA SER A 36 0.41 13.35 -11.34
C SER A 36 -0.96 13.54 -10.65
N THR A 37 -2.05 13.61 -11.41
CA THR A 37 -3.42 13.64 -10.90
C THR A 37 -4.01 12.26 -10.62
N LEU A 38 -3.62 11.22 -11.36
CA LEU A 38 -3.98 9.84 -11.08
C LEU A 38 -3.35 9.37 -9.76
N HIS A 39 -2.16 9.83 -9.39
CA HIS A 39 -1.55 9.56 -8.08
C HIS A 39 -2.45 10.03 -6.92
N LEU A 40 -3.15 11.15 -7.08
CA LEU A 40 -4.13 11.64 -6.10
C LEU A 40 -5.42 10.81 -6.08
N VAL A 41 -5.89 10.36 -7.26
CA VAL A 41 -7.07 9.47 -7.39
C VAL A 41 -6.78 8.06 -6.86
N LEU A 42 -5.57 7.54 -7.07
CA LEU A 42 -5.06 6.28 -6.52
C LEU A 42 -4.96 6.33 -4.98
N ARG A 43 -4.63 7.50 -4.42
CA ARG A 43 -4.69 7.76 -2.96
C ARG A 43 -6.10 7.54 -2.38
N LEU A 44 -7.16 7.76 -3.17
CA LEU A 44 -8.56 7.64 -2.73
C LEU A 44 -9.19 6.25 -2.99
N ARG A 45 -8.60 5.40 -3.86
CA ARG A 45 -9.15 4.06 -4.21
C ARG A 45 -8.30 2.86 -3.77
N GLY A 46 -7.29 3.07 -2.94
CA GLY A 46 -6.44 1.99 -2.42
C GLY A 46 -5.00 2.09 -2.92
N GLY A 47 -4.32 3.17 -2.52
CA GLY A 47 -2.94 3.43 -2.90
C GLY A 47 -1.91 2.48 -2.27
N ILE A 48 -0.68 2.62 -2.75
CA ILE A 48 0.53 2.00 -2.17
C ILE A 48 0.71 2.55 -0.75
N ILE A 49 0.59 1.70 0.26
CA ILE A 49 0.88 2.06 1.66
C ILE A 49 2.38 2.32 1.77
N GLU A 50 2.74 3.47 2.32
CA GLU A 50 4.13 3.84 2.58
C GLU A 50 4.86 2.72 3.36
N PRO A 51 6.10 2.34 2.98
CA PRO A 51 6.78 1.16 3.54
C PRO A 51 6.89 1.15 5.07
N SER A 52 7.10 2.29 5.72
CA SER A 52 7.17 2.39 7.18
C SER A 52 5.80 2.14 7.85
N LEU A 53 4.71 2.64 7.28
CA LEU A 53 3.34 2.34 7.72
C LEU A 53 2.99 0.87 7.50
N MET A 54 3.43 0.27 6.39
CA MET A 54 3.28 -1.17 6.15
C MET A 54 4.05 -1.98 7.21
N ALA A 55 5.29 -1.60 7.52
CA ALA A 55 6.08 -2.24 8.57
C ALA A 55 5.41 -2.11 9.96
N LEU A 56 4.87 -0.93 10.28
CA LEU A 56 4.11 -0.70 11.51
C LEU A 56 2.88 -1.61 11.58
N ALA A 57 2.08 -1.67 10.52
CA ALA A 57 0.91 -2.54 10.44
C ALA A 57 1.29 -4.03 10.61
N ARG A 58 2.38 -4.48 9.98
CA ARG A 58 2.90 -5.85 10.13
C ARG A 58 3.28 -6.15 11.59
N LYS A 59 3.96 -5.23 12.27
CA LYS A 59 4.35 -5.37 13.69
C LYS A 59 3.15 -5.53 14.62
N TYR A 60 2.05 -4.81 14.39
CA TYR A 60 0.85 -4.91 15.24
C TYR A 60 -0.05 -6.10 14.88
N ASN A 61 -0.15 -6.45 13.60
CA ASN A 61 -1.18 -7.37 13.13
C ASN A 61 -0.67 -8.75 12.74
N GLN A 62 0.57 -8.88 12.27
CA GLN A 62 1.11 -10.11 11.69
C GLN A 62 2.23 -10.74 12.52
N GLU A 63 3.17 -9.94 13.04
CA GLU A 63 4.31 -10.40 13.84
C GLU A 63 3.91 -10.75 15.28
N LYS A 64 3.23 -11.89 15.43
CA LYS A 64 2.68 -12.38 16.71
C LYS A 64 2.87 -13.88 16.85
N MET A 65 2.97 -14.34 18.09
CA MET A 65 2.87 -15.77 18.42
C MET A 65 1.41 -16.14 18.71
N ILE A 66 1.05 -17.40 18.46
CA ILE A 66 -0.26 -17.98 18.71
C ILE A 66 -0.08 -19.21 19.60
N CYS A 67 -0.88 -19.33 20.67
CA CYS A 67 -0.91 -20.55 21.47
C CYS A 67 -1.60 -21.68 20.70
N ARG A 68 -1.00 -22.88 20.68
CA ARG A 68 -1.59 -24.05 19.99
C ARG A 68 -2.83 -24.59 20.71
N LYS A 69 -2.87 -24.50 22.04
CA LYS A 69 -3.99 -25.01 22.85
C LYS A 69 -5.20 -24.08 22.87
N CYS A 70 -4.97 -22.77 22.99
CA CYS A 70 -6.06 -21.81 23.19
C CYS A 70 -6.17 -20.69 22.15
N TYR A 71 -5.33 -20.71 21.10
CA TYR A 71 -5.35 -19.75 19.99
C TYR A 71 -5.16 -18.28 20.37
N ALA A 72 -4.72 -18.00 21.60
CA ALA A 72 -4.45 -16.63 22.03
C ALA A 72 -3.32 -15.98 21.22
N ARG A 73 -3.50 -14.70 20.84
CA ARG A 73 -2.50 -13.85 20.21
C ARG A 73 -1.54 -13.28 21.26
N LEU A 74 -0.24 -13.52 21.08
CA LEU A 74 0.83 -13.22 22.03
C LEU A 74 1.92 -12.35 21.37
N HIS A 75 2.76 -11.74 22.21
CA HIS A 75 3.94 -11.02 21.76
C HIS A 75 4.90 -11.96 21.00
N PRO A 76 5.60 -11.49 19.94
CA PRO A 76 6.50 -12.33 19.14
C PRO A 76 7.61 -13.01 19.95
N ARG A 77 8.06 -12.41 21.06
CA ARG A 77 9.08 -12.99 21.97
C ARG A 77 8.50 -13.79 23.14
N ALA A 78 7.20 -14.07 23.17
CA ALA A 78 6.58 -14.81 24.26
C ALA A 78 7.01 -16.29 24.23
N VAL A 79 7.41 -16.82 25.39
CA VAL A 79 7.77 -18.25 25.57
C VAL A 79 6.60 -19.06 26.13
N ASN A 80 5.74 -18.44 26.94
CA ASN A 80 4.55 -19.06 27.54
C ASN A 80 3.28 -18.31 27.17
N CYS A 81 2.15 -19.02 27.14
CA CYS A 81 0.85 -18.40 26.94
C CYS A 81 0.40 -17.64 28.20
N ARG A 82 -0.13 -16.42 28.02
CA ARG A 82 -0.69 -15.63 29.13
C ARG A 82 -2.00 -16.15 29.71
N LYS A 83 -2.63 -17.16 29.10
CA LYS A 83 -3.99 -17.60 29.45
C LYS A 83 -3.97 -18.79 30.42
N LYS A 84 -4.60 -18.62 31.59
CA LYS A 84 -4.76 -19.67 32.61
C LYS A 84 -5.46 -20.93 32.08
N LYS A 85 -6.45 -20.79 31.20
CA LYS A 85 -7.21 -21.92 30.59
C LYS A 85 -6.37 -22.94 29.82
N CYS A 86 -5.14 -22.61 29.43
CA CYS A 86 -4.22 -23.56 28.80
C CYS A 86 -3.05 -23.97 29.70
N GLY A 87 -3.13 -23.66 31.00
CA GLY A 87 -2.09 -23.92 31.99
C GLY A 87 -0.78 -23.18 31.68
N HIS A 88 -0.84 -21.97 31.13
CA HIS A 88 0.34 -21.20 30.72
C HIS A 88 1.31 -21.97 29.79
N SER A 89 0.75 -22.84 28.94
CA SER A 89 1.53 -23.71 28.05
C SER A 89 2.56 -22.96 27.21
N ASN A 90 3.73 -23.57 27.05
CA ASN A 90 4.82 -23.18 26.17
C ASN A 90 4.64 -23.67 24.71
N GLN A 91 3.56 -24.37 24.39
CA GLN A 91 3.27 -24.85 23.04
C GLN A 91 2.74 -23.70 22.17
N LEU A 92 3.66 -22.90 21.65
CA LEU A 92 3.38 -21.73 20.81
C LEU A 92 3.77 -21.98 19.35
N ARG A 93 3.28 -21.11 18.45
CA ARG A 93 3.64 -21.09 17.03
C ARG A 93 3.60 -19.66 16.48
N PRO A 94 4.35 -19.32 15.42
CA PRO A 94 4.17 -18.06 14.73
C PRO A 94 2.76 -17.97 14.11
N LYS A 95 2.21 -16.75 14.05
CA LYS A 95 1.01 -16.47 13.26
C LYS A 95 1.34 -16.69 11.78
N LYS A 96 0.44 -17.38 11.06
CA LYS A 96 0.61 -17.62 9.62
C LYS A 96 0.60 -16.26 8.89
N LYS A 97 1.57 -16.07 7.99
CA LYS A 97 1.62 -14.89 7.13
C LYS A 97 0.58 -15.05 6.01
N ILE A 98 -0.03 -13.93 5.62
CA ILE A 98 -0.84 -13.86 4.41
C ILE A 98 0.17 -13.84 3.25
N LYS A 99 -0.04 -14.71 2.26
CA LYS A 99 0.78 -14.73 1.04
C LYS A 99 0.45 -13.54 0.18
#